data_AF-A0A353VPT5-F1
#
_entry.id   AF-A0A353VPT5-F1
#
_cell.length_a   1.000
_cell.length_b   1.000
_cell.length_c   1.000
_cell.angle_alpha   90.00
_cell.angle_beta   90.00
_cell.angle_gamma   90.00
#
_symmetry.space_group_name_H-M   'P 1'
#
loop_
_entity.id
_entity.type
_entity.pdbx_description
1 polymer ?
#
loop_
_entity_poly.entity_id
_entity_poly.type
_entity_poly.pdbx_seq_one_letter_code
_entity_poly.pdbx_strand_id
1 'polypeptide(L)'
;MRLFDIKSQIMTFFMSKYEILLLLSWRESFVATNVIQRDRSQIGNNHQKFRNMSKFAFVRGWGKLPKGLAPQVKEEIKDSLGIKSDPTFYRRLKGSPEPTVSEAEKIAAVFNKYGIIDIWGDE
;
A
#
# COMPACT_ATOMS: atom_id res chain seq x y z
N MET A 1 -31.46 46.26 -1.40
CA MET A 1 -30.73 46.68 -0.19
C MET A 1 -31.07 45.67 0.91
N ARG A 2 -30.20 44.70 1.20
CA ARG A 2 -30.54 43.57 2.08
C ARG A 2 -30.11 43.86 3.52
N LEU A 3 -31.02 43.52 4.43
CA LEU A 3 -31.07 43.67 5.89
C LEU A 3 -29.93 42.98 6.70
N PHE A 4 -28.79 42.67 6.08
CA PHE A 4 -27.69 41.90 6.70
C PHE A 4 -26.59 42.76 7.33
N ASP A 5 -26.56 44.06 7.05
CA ASP A 5 -25.40 44.91 7.37
C ASP A 5 -25.48 45.55 8.78
N ILE A 6 -26.67 45.78 9.31
CA ILE A 6 -26.85 46.56 10.55
C ILE A 6 -26.69 45.70 11.82
N LYS A 7 -26.82 44.36 11.74
CA LYS A 7 -26.68 43.47 12.91
C LYS A 7 -25.22 43.17 13.29
N SER A 8 -24.26 43.39 12.38
CA SER A 8 -22.85 43.12 12.67
C SER A 8 -22.17 44.20 13.52
N GLN A 9 -22.79 45.38 13.66
CA GLN A 9 -22.19 46.53 14.36
C GLN A 9 -22.76 46.76 15.77
N ILE A 10 -23.80 46.04 16.17
CA ILE A 10 -24.47 46.20 17.48
C ILE A 10 -24.05 45.12 18.48
N MET A 11 -23.40 44.02 18.05
CA MET A 11 -22.82 43.01 18.96
C MET A 11 -21.43 43.37 19.52
N THR A 12 -21.09 44.66 19.57
CA THR A 12 -19.87 45.18 20.21
C THR A 12 -20.21 46.05 21.41
N PHE A 13 -21.19 45.66 22.22
CA PHE A 13 -21.41 46.25 23.52
C PHE A 13 -21.97 45.20 24.48
N PHE A 14 -21.21 44.89 25.54
CA PHE A 14 -21.47 43.89 26.60
C PHE A 14 -21.30 42.41 26.23
N MET A 15 -20.04 41.94 26.23
CA MET A 15 -19.75 40.54 26.61
C MET A 15 -18.78 40.55 27.79
N SER A 16 -19.21 39.91 28.88
CA SER A 16 -18.42 39.74 30.10
C SER A 16 -17.21 38.85 29.83
N LYS A 17 -16.12 39.07 30.57
CA LYS A 17 -14.83 38.36 30.47
C LYS A 17 -14.97 36.82 30.49
N TYR A 18 -16.06 36.29 31.03
CA TYR A 18 -16.37 34.86 31.10
C TYR A 18 -16.96 34.27 29.80
N GLU A 19 -17.62 35.08 28.96
CA GLU A 19 -18.19 34.63 27.67
C GLU A 19 -17.11 34.36 26.61
N ILE A 20 -16.01 35.12 26.66
CA ILE A 20 -14.85 34.95 25.76
C ILE A 20 -14.14 33.62 26.01
N LEU A 21 -14.11 33.15 27.26
CA LEU A 21 -13.50 31.88 27.64
C LEU A 21 -14.29 30.66 27.13
N LEU A 22 -15.62 30.75 27.06
CA LEU A 22 -16.48 29.70 26.50
C LEU A 22 -16.31 29.56 24.98
N LEU A 23 -16.07 30.66 24.27
CA LEU A 23 -15.82 30.66 22.83
C LEU A 23 -14.42 30.13 22.44
N LEU A 24 -13.41 30.29 23.30
CA LEU A 24 -12.08 29.71 23.11
C LEU A 24 -12.07 28.19 23.30
N SER A 25 -12.83 27.67 24.25
CA SER A 25 -13.02 26.22 24.46
C SER A 25 -13.59 25.50 23.22
N TRP A 26 -14.49 26.16 22.49
CA TRP A 26 -15.10 25.62 21.27
C TRP A 26 -14.17 25.66 20.04
N ARG A 27 -13.17 26.54 20.00
CA ARG A 27 -12.18 26.57 18.90
C ARG A 27 -11.12 25.48 19.00
N GLU A 28 -10.71 25.10 20.21
CA GLU A 28 -9.77 23.99 20.43
C GLU A 28 -10.37 22.62 20.03
N SER A 29 -11.70 22.50 20.05
CA SER A 29 -12.40 21.27 19.64
C SER A 29 -12.42 21.05 18.12
N PHE A 30 -12.24 22.12 17.30
CA PHE A 30 -12.31 22.03 15.84
C PHE A 30 -10.98 21.65 15.17
N VAL A 31 -9.86 21.80 15.88
CA VAL A 31 -8.53 21.41 15.40
C VAL A 31 -8.26 19.93 15.67
N ALA A 32 -8.70 19.41 16.82
CA ALA A 32 -8.49 18.02 17.21
C ALA A 32 -9.17 17.00 16.27
N THR A 33 -10.35 17.33 15.74
CA THR A 33 -11.08 16.45 14.82
C THR A 33 -10.45 16.38 13.43
N ASN A 34 -9.82 17.47 12.95
CA ASN A 34 -9.17 17.51 11.64
C ASN A 34 -7.81 16.79 11.60
N VAL A 35 -7.08 16.71 12.71
CA VAL A 35 -5.83 15.93 12.79
C VAL A 35 -6.12 14.42 12.85
N ILE A 36 -7.15 14.01 13.58
CA ILE A 36 -7.53 12.59 13.73
C ILE A 36 -8.10 11.99 12.43
N GLN A 37 -8.70 12.80 11.55
CA GLN A 37 -9.24 12.32 10.27
C GLN A 37 -8.16 12.03 9.21
N ARG A 38 -7.00 12.68 9.26
CA ARG A 38 -5.93 12.47 8.24
C ARG A 38 -5.25 11.09 8.36
N ASP A 39 -5.31 10.46 9.52
CA ASP A 39 -4.68 9.16 9.77
C ASP A 39 -5.55 7.96 9.35
N ARG A 40 -6.88 8.11 9.37
CA ARG A 40 -7.83 7.01 9.08
C ARG A 40 -7.93 6.61 7.60
N SER A 41 -7.40 7.41 6.67
CA SER A 41 -7.50 7.13 5.22
C SER A 41 -6.56 6.05 4.70
N GLN A 42 -5.68 5.47 5.54
CA GLN A 42 -4.74 4.41 5.12
C GLN A 42 -5.24 2.97 5.33
N ILE A 43 -6.40 2.79 5.98
CA ILE A 43 -6.86 1.45 6.42
C ILE A 43 -7.64 0.70 5.33
N GLY A 44 -8.11 1.38 4.28
CA GLY A 44 -9.03 0.82 3.28
C GLY A 44 -8.43 0.06 2.10
N ASN A 45 -7.12 0.16 1.82
CA ASN A 45 -6.56 -0.25 0.52
C ASN A 45 -5.68 -1.52 0.57
N ASN A 46 -5.40 -2.05 1.77
CA ASN A 46 -4.48 -3.18 1.93
C ASN A 46 -5.03 -4.49 1.33
N HIS A 47 -6.35 -4.68 1.35
CA HIS A 47 -7.00 -5.89 0.84
C HIS A 47 -6.89 -6.01 -0.70
N GLN A 48 -7.02 -4.87 -1.41
CA GLN A 48 -6.88 -4.82 -2.87
C GLN A 48 -5.42 -4.98 -3.32
N LYS A 49 -4.48 -4.40 -2.55
CA LYS A 49 -3.04 -4.55 -2.80
C LYS A 49 -2.61 -6.02 -2.69
N PHE A 50 -3.11 -6.77 -1.71
CA PHE A 50 -2.81 -8.19 -1.56
C PHE A 50 -3.30 -9.05 -2.73
N ARG A 51 -4.56 -8.85 -3.16
CA ARG A 51 -5.12 -9.59 -4.31
C ARG A 51 -4.37 -9.31 -5.61
N ASN A 52 -3.87 -8.09 -5.82
CA ASN A 52 -3.12 -7.75 -7.03
C ASN A 52 -1.65 -8.23 -7.01
N MET A 53 -1.06 -8.48 -5.84
CA MET A 53 0.29 -9.07 -5.76
C MET A 53 0.27 -10.57 -6.04
N SER A 54 -0.82 -11.26 -5.69
CA SER A 54 -1.00 -12.70 -5.94
C SER A 54 -0.87 -13.05 -7.44
N LYS A 55 -1.44 -12.27 -8.37
CA LYS A 55 -1.35 -12.54 -9.81
C LYS A 55 0.08 -12.53 -10.39
N PHE A 56 1.01 -11.82 -9.76
CA PHE A 56 2.40 -11.71 -10.19
C PHE A 56 3.36 -12.50 -9.31
N ALA A 57 2.84 -13.11 -8.24
CA ALA A 57 3.57 -14.08 -7.48
C ALA A 57 3.85 -15.30 -8.38
N PHE A 58 4.96 -15.99 -8.16
CA PHE A 58 5.25 -17.27 -8.82
C PHE A 58 5.41 -18.40 -7.80
N VAL A 59 4.68 -18.28 -6.68
CA VAL A 59 4.63 -19.29 -5.60
C VAL A 59 4.06 -20.61 -6.13
N ARG A 60 3.07 -20.52 -7.02
CA ARG A 60 2.47 -21.68 -7.68
C ARG A 60 3.49 -22.52 -8.44
N GLY A 61 4.29 -21.88 -9.31
CA GLY A 61 5.38 -22.55 -10.03
C GLY A 61 6.45 -23.10 -9.08
N TRP A 62 6.76 -22.34 -8.03
CA TRP A 62 7.73 -22.76 -7.02
C TRP A 62 7.29 -24.00 -6.24
N GLY A 63 6.02 -24.12 -5.90
CA GLY A 63 5.47 -25.29 -5.18
C GLY A 63 5.49 -26.58 -6.01
N LYS A 64 5.54 -26.48 -7.34
CA LYS A 64 5.63 -27.63 -8.25
C LYS A 64 7.06 -28.16 -8.41
N LEU A 65 8.08 -27.40 -7.99
CA LEU A 65 9.46 -27.85 -8.07
C LEU A 65 9.74 -28.97 -7.06
N PRO A 66 10.46 -30.04 -7.45
CA PRO A 66 10.96 -31.00 -6.49
C PRO A 66 12.00 -30.32 -5.57
N LYS A 67 11.98 -30.66 -4.28
CA LYS A 67 12.80 -30.02 -3.23
C LYS A 67 14.30 -30.00 -3.54
N GLY A 68 14.80 -30.98 -4.29
CA GLY A 68 16.21 -31.06 -4.70
C GLY A 68 16.62 -30.04 -5.77
N LEU A 69 15.68 -29.59 -6.63
CA LEU A 69 15.95 -28.63 -7.71
C LEU A 69 15.68 -27.19 -7.30
N ALA A 70 14.85 -26.96 -6.28
CA ALA A 70 14.56 -25.63 -5.74
C ALA A 70 15.82 -24.74 -5.54
N PRO A 71 16.91 -25.19 -4.91
CA PRO A 71 18.10 -24.35 -4.76
C PRO A 71 18.78 -23.99 -6.10
N GLN A 72 18.77 -24.90 -7.09
CA GLN A 72 19.34 -24.63 -8.41
C GLN A 72 18.52 -23.61 -9.18
N VAL A 73 17.20 -23.79 -9.21
CA VAL A 73 16.27 -22.84 -9.86
C VAL A 73 16.35 -21.46 -9.22
N LYS A 74 16.52 -21.40 -7.90
CA LYS A 74 16.70 -20.13 -7.18
C LYS A 74 17.90 -19.35 -7.68
N GLU A 75 19.05 -20.00 -7.78
CA GLU A 75 20.28 -19.36 -8.21
C GLU A 75 20.22 -18.97 -9.69
N GLU A 76 19.61 -19.79 -10.54
CA GLU A 76 19.39 -19.47 -11.96
C GLU A 76 18.46 -18.25 -12.15
N ILE A 77 17.37 -18.17 -11.38
CA ILE A 77 16.48 -17.00 -11.39
C ILE A 77 17.22 -15.76 -10.86
N LYS A 78 17.97 -15.89 -9.76
CA LYS A 78 18.77 -14.78 -9.20
C LYS A 78 19.78 -14.25 -10.22
N ASP A 79 20.48 -15.13 -10.91
CA ASP A 79 21.45 -14.76 -11.94
C ASP A 79 20.78 -14.06 -13.12
N SER A 80 19.67 -14.61 -13.63
CA SER A 80 18.92 -14.02 -14.75
C SER A 80 18.37 -12.60 -14.47
N LEU A 81 18.01 -12.35 -13.20
CA LEU A 81 17.49 -11.08 -12.70
C LEU A 81 18.59 -10.15 -12.15
N GLY A 82 19.84 -10.62 -12.05
CA GLY A 82 20.94 -9.87 -11.44
C GLY A 82 20.76 -9.59 -9.93
N ILE A 83 20.03 -10.46 -9.22
CA ILE A 83 19.71 -10.30 -7.80
C ILE A 83 20.71 -11.05 -6.93
N LYS A 84 21.44 -10.33 -6.08
CA LYS A 84 22.39 -10.94 -5.14
C LYS A 84 21.77 -11.38 -3.80
N SER A 85 20.63 -10.82 -3.43
CA SER A 85 20.06 -10.92 -2.09
C SER A 85 18.85 -11.87 -2.02
N ASP A 86 18.89 -12.85 -1.11
CA ASP A 86 17.79 -13.80 -0.90
C ASP A 86 16.47 -13.14 -0.45
N PRO A 87 16.45 -12.18 0.50
CA PRO A 87 15.25 -11.42 0.83
C PRO A 87 14.57 -10.80 -0.41
N THR A 88 15.36 -10.30 -1.34
CA THR A 88 14.87 -9.67 -2.57
C THR A 88 14.22 -10.68 -3.52
N PHE A 89 14.72 -11.91 -3.56
CA PHE A 89 14.08 -13.02 -4.27
C PHE A 89 12.73 -13.38 -3.64
N TYR A 90 12.67 -13.60 -2.31
CA TYR A 90 11.42 -14.00 -1.64
C TYR A 90 10.32 -12.94 -1.71
N ARG A 91 10.69 -11.65 -1.79
CA ARG A 91 9.72 -10.59 -2.04
C ARG A 91 9.12 -10.71 -3.45
N ARG A 92 9.95 -10.94 -4.47
CA ARG A 92 9.50 -11.14 -5.86
C ARG A 92 8.71 -12.42 -6.05
N LEU A 93 9.09 -13.48 -5.35
CA LEU A 93 8.32 -14.74 -5.29
C LEU A 93 6.86 -14.48 -4.91
N LYS A 94 6.63 -13.53 -3.99
CA LYS A 94 5.29 -13.08 -3.54
C LYS A 94 4.68 -11.96 -4.41
N GLY A 95 5.29 -11.62 -5.55
CA GLY A 95 4.79 -10.59 -6.47
C GLY A 95 5.13 -9.15 -6.07
N SER A 96 6.18 -8.92 -5.27
CA SER A 96 6.61 -7.58 -4.86
C SER A 96 8.13 -7.33 -5.05
N PRO A 97 8.57 -6.34 -5.85
CA PRO A 97 7.77 -5.49 -6.74
C PRO A 97 7.12 -6.29 -7.88
N GLU A 98 6.15 -5.68 -8.55
CA GLU A 98 5.56 -6.23 -9.79
C GLU A 98 6.69 -6.44 -10.81
N PRO A 99 6.87 -7.66 -11.33
CA PRO A 99 7.90 -7.94 -12.32
C PRO A 99 7.56 -7.22 -13.63
N THR A 100 8.57 -6.61 -14.24
CA THR A 100 8.46 -6.11 -15.61
C THR A 100 8.22 -7.27 -16.59
N VAL A 101 7.67 -6.99 -17.78
CA VAL A 101 7.41 -8.01 -18.81
C VAL A 101 8.69 -8.80 -19.13
N SER A 102 9.84 -8.13 -19.26
CA SER A 102 11.13 -8.80 -19.53
C SER A 102 11.63 -9.65 -18.36
N GLU A 103 11.38 -9.26 -17.11
CA GLU A 103 11.70 -10.11 -15.95
C GLU A 103 10.79 -11.34 -15.91
N ALA A 104 9.50 -11.17 -16.21
CA ALA A 104 8.55 -12.26 -16.27
C ALA A 104 8.91 -13.30 -17.34
N GLU A 105 9.34 -12.86 -18.52
CA GLU A 105 9.84 -13.73 -19.59
C GLU A 105 11.06 -14.55 -19.16
N LYS A 106 12.03 -13.92 -18.48
CA LYS A 106 13.21 -14.62 -17.96
C LYS A 106 12.84 -15.69 -16.94
N ILE A 107 11.96 -15.35 -16.00
CA ILE A 107 11.46 -16.29 -14.98
C ILE A 107 10.75 -17.45 -15.68
N ALA A 108 9.86 -17.17 -16.64
CA ALA A 108 9.17 -18.20 -17.41
C ALA A 108 10.12 -19.09 -18.20
N ALA A 109 11.16 -18.53 -18.81
CA ALA A 109 12.18 -19.30 -19.52
C ALA A 109 12.91 -20.28 -18.60
N VAL A 110 13.25 -19.87 -17.37
CA VAL A 110 13.87 -20.77 -16.39
C VAL A 110 12.91 -21.90 -16.02
N PHE A 111 11.68 -21.59 -15.61
CA PHE A 111 10.70 -22.62 -15.22
C PHE A 111 10.34 -23.59 -16.37
N ASN A 112 10.30 -23.11 -17.62
CA ASN A 112 10.06 -23.95 -18.79
C ASN A 112 11.16 -25.00 -19.00
N LYS A 113 12.43 -24.73 -18.64
CA LYS A 113 13.50 -25.73 -18.69
C LYS A 113 13.23 -26.93 -17.79
N TYR A 114 12.49 -26.71 -16.70
CA TYR A 114 12.09 -27.75 -15.74
C TYR A 114 10.69 -28.32 -16.05
N GLY A 115 10.08 -27.96 -17.18
CA GLY A 115 8.78 -28.46 -17.60
C GLY A 115 7.59 -27.82 -16.88
N ILE A 116 7.77 -26.68 -16.22
CA ILE A 116 6.70 -26.00 -15.46
C ILE A 116 6.14 -24.86 -16.30
N ILE A 117 4.92 -25.05 -16.80
CA ILE A 117 4.21 -24.09 -17.66
C ILE A 117 3.38 -23.11 -16.82
N ASP A 118 2.73 -23.62 -15.77
CA ASP A 118 1.84 -22.85 -14.92
C ASP A 118 2.58 -22.37 -13.66
N ILE A 119 3.15 -21.17 -13.79
CA ILE A 119 4.10 -20.56 -12.86
C ILE A 119 3.52 -19.47 -11.97
N TRP A 120 2.55 -18.70 -12.46
CA TRP A 120 2.04 -17.50 -11.81
C TRP A 120 0.87 -17.81 -10.87
N GLY A 121 0.77 -17.08 -9.76
CA GLY A 121 -0.22 -17.27 -8.69
C GLY A 121 0.41 -17.50 -7.31
N ASP A 122 -0.39 -17.34 -6.27
CA ASP A 122 -0.04 -17.60 -4.87
C ASP A 122 -0.49 -18.99 -4.34
N GLU A 123 -1.27 -19.74 -5.12
CA GLU A 123 -1.81 -21.08 -4.79
C GLU A 123 -1.62 -22.13 -5.91
#